data_AF-A0A357CQJ9-F1
#
_entry.id   AF-A0A357CQJ9-F1
#
_cell.length_a   1.000
_cell.length_b   1.000
_cell.length_c   1.000
_cell.angle_alpha   90.00
_cell.angle_beta   90.00
_cell.angle_gamma   90.00
#
_symmetry.space_group_name_H-M   'P 1'
#
loop_
_entity.id
_entity.type
_entity.pdbx_description
1 polymer ?
#
loop_
_entity_poly.entity_id
_entity_poly.type
_entity_poly.pdbx_seq_one_letter_code
_entity_poly.pdbx_strand_id
1 'polypeptide(L)'
;SVTFHMAFDEIEDQKSALDQLIVLGIDRVLTKGGSGSALENRQALKELVAYGSGRIVILAGGGITQDNYAEVVKSTGVKEVHGTKIVSKV
;
A
#
# COMPACT_ATOMS: atom_id res chain seq x y z
N SER A 1 6.41 -13.03 -9.35
CA SER A 1 6.14 -11.66 -8.89
C SER A 1 6.52 -11.54 -7.44
N VAL A 2 7.17 -10.44 -7.03
CA VAL A 2 7.73 -10.20 -5.70
C VAL A 2 7.08 -8.97 -5.08
N THR A 3 6.68 -9.10 -3.81
CA THR A 3 6.13 -8.00 -3.00
C THR A 3 7.07 -7.71 -1.85
N PHE A 4 7.53 -6.46 -1.72
CA PHE A 4 8.19 -6.00 -0.50
C PHE A 4 7.13 -5.81 0.59
N HIS A 5 7.27 -6.54 1.69
CA HIS A 5 6.27 -6.60 2.74
C HIS A 5 6.27 -5.36 3.66
N MET A 6 5.54 -5.43 4.78
CA MET A 6 5.28 -4.33 5.72
C MET A 6 6.52 -3.64 6.33
N ALA A 7 7.73 -4.21 6.19
CA ALA A 7 8.97 -3.51 6.57
C ALA A 7 9.15 -2.15 5.86
N PHE A 8 8.41 -1.88 4.78
CA PHE A 8 8.40 -0.57 4.13
C PHE A 8 7.90 0.56 5.04
N ASP A 9 6.98 0.26 5.96
CA ASP A 9 6.43 1.27 6.88
C ASP A 9 7.45 1.75 7.92
N GLU A 10 8.55 1.01 8.13
CA GLU A 10 9.65 1.38 9.03
C GLU A 10 10.66 2.33 8.37
N ILE A 11 10.50 2.65 7.08
CA ILE A 11 11.40 3.52 6.33
C ILE A 11 10.91 4.97 6.42
N GLU A 12 11.82 5.88 6.79
CA GLU A 12 11.53 7.32 6.88
C GLU A 12 11.33 7.95 5.49
N ASP A 13 12.27 7.76 4.56
CA ASP A 13 12.14 8.22 3.18
C ASP A 13 11.58 7.13 2.26
N GLN A 14 10.26 6.99 2.31
CA GLN A 14 9.53 6.00 1.52
C GLN A 14 9.64 6.23 0.00
N LYS A 15 9.83 7.47 -0.46
CA LYS A 15 9.93 7.78 -1.90
C LYS A 15 11.26 7.30 -2.47
N SER A 16 12.36 7.59 -1.78
CA SER A 16 13.68 7.04 -2.12
C SER A 16 13.69 5.51 -2.09
N ALA A 17 13.01 4.91 -1.10
CA ALA A 17 12.86 3.46 -1.06
C ALA A 17 12.06 2.90 -2.24
N LEU A 18 10.99 3.57 -2.69
CA LEU A 18 10.28 3.15 -3.90
C LEU A 18 11.20 3.13 -5.12
N ASP A 19 12.01 4.18 -5.32
CA ASP A 19 12.94 4.24 -6.46
C ASP A 19 13.97 3.09 -6.40
N GLN A 20 14.50 2.76 -5.22
CA GLN A 20 15.40 1.61 -5.04
C GLN A 20 14.71 0.28 -5.35
N LEU A 21 13.48 0.09 -4.83
CA LEU A 21 12.71 -1.14 -5.06
C LEU A 21 12.36 -1.32 -6.55
N ILE A 22 12.08 -0.22 -7.26
CA ILE A 22 11.87 -0.22 -8.72
C ILE A 22 13.14 -0.69 -9.44
N VAL A 23 14.32 -0.15 -9.08
CA VAL A 23 15.61 -0.56 -9.68
C VAL A 23 15.90 -2.04 -9.42
N LEU A 24 15.53 -2.54 -8.24
CA LEU A 24 15.67 -3.95 -7.87
C LEU A 24 14.65 -4.89 -8.55
N GLY A 25 13.70 -4.34 -9.30
CA GLY A 25 12.69 -5.12 -10.02
C GLY A 25 11.58 -5.68 -9.13
N ILE A 26 11.27 -5.01 -8.01
CA ILE A 26 10.15 -5.37 -7.14
C ILE A 26 8.83 -4.91 -7.79
N ASP A 27 7.84 -5.79 -7.83
CA ASP A 27 6.56 -5.51 -8.49
C ASP A 27 5.60 -4.69 -7.60
N ARG A 28 5.63 -4.95 -6.28
CA ARG A 28 4.67 -4.38 -5.33
C ARG A 28 5.28 -4.03 -3.99
N VAL A 29 4.67 -3.06 -3.31
CA VAL A 29 4.94 -2.74 -1.90
C VAL A 29 3.66 -2.88 -1.09
N LEU A 30 3.70 -3.73 -0.06
CA LEU A 30 2.67 -3.82 0.96
C LEU A 30 2.97 -2.79 2.07
N THR A 31 2.06 -1.84 2.26
CA THR A 31 2.25 -0.72 3.20
C THR A 31 0.93 -0.25 3.79
N LYS A 32 0.99 0.26 5.01
CA LYS A 32 -0.11 0.99 5.66
C LYS A 32 -0.06 2.49 5.35
N GLY A 33 1.03 2.99 4.76
CA GLY A 33 1.29 4.41 4.54
C GLY A 33 1.81 5.13 5.79
N GLY A 34 2.41 4.39 6.75
CA GLY A 34 2.91 4.93 8.02
C GLY A 34 2.31 4.25 9.26
N SER A 35 2.33 4.95 10.40
CA SER A 35 1.78 4.47 11.67
C SER A 35 0.25 4.47 11.67
N GLY A 36 -0.39 3.46 12.27
CA GLY A 36 -1.84 3.30 12.26
C GLY A 36 -2.37 2.42 11.12
N SER A 37 -3.58 2.72 10.65
CA SER A 37 -4.31 1.97 9.63
C SER A 37 -4.22 2.62 8.24
N ALA A 38 -4.51 1.83 7.19
CA ALA A 38 -4.54 2.32 5.81
C ALA A 38 -5.46 3.53 5.62
N LEU A 39 -6.60 3.54 6.33
CA LEU A 39 -7.61 4.58 6.18
C LEU A 39 -7.19 5.89 6.87
N GLU A 40 -6.50 5.80 8.01
CA GLU A 40 -5.88 6.95 8.68
C GLU A 40 -4.78 7.56 7.79
N ASN A 41 -4.00 6.72 7.11
CA ASN A 41 -2.88 7.12 6.26
C ASN A 41 -3.23 7.29 4.77
N ARG A 42 -4.51 7.46 4.45
CA ARG A 42 -4.99 7.54 3.06
C ARG A 42 -4.27 8.60 2.21
N GLN A 43 -3.88 9.72 2.81
CA GLN A 43 -3.16 10.78 2.11
C GLN A 43 -1.73 10.33 1.72
N ALA A 44 -1.01 9.69 2.64
CA ALA A 44 0.32 9.13 2.37
C ALA A 44 0.24 8.04 1.30
N LEU A 45 -0.73 7.12 1.40
CA LEU A 45 -0.96 6.10 0.37
C LEU A 45 -1.24 6.72 -1.01
N LYS A 46 -2.06 7.78 -1.08
CA LYS A 46 -2.33 8.51 -2.33
C LYS A 46 -1.06 9.09 -2.93
N GLU A 47 -0.20 9.67 -2.10
CA GLU A 47 1.09 10.23 -2.53
C GLU A 47 2.04 9.15 -3.04
N LEU A 48 2.11 7.99 -2.38
CA LEU A 48 2.91 6.85 -2.83
C LEU A 48 2.38 6.27 -4.16
N VAL A 49 1.06 6.17 -4.34
CA VAL A 49 0.44 5.74 -5.61
C VAL A 49 0.82 6.71 -6.73
N ALA A 50 0.66 8.00 -6.49
CA ALA A 50 1.01 9.03 -7.47
C ALA A 50 2.50 9.02 -7.81
N TYR A 51 3.36 8.89 -6.79
CA TYR A 51 4.81 8.83 -6.96
C TYR A 51 5.25 7.59 -7.72
N GLY A 52 4.71 6.41 -7.37
CA GLY A 52 4.97 5.15 -8.06
C GLY A 52 4.61 5.24 -9.55
N SER A 53 3.54 5.97 -9.90
CA SER A 53 3.14 6.27 -11.28
C SER A 53 3.08 5.01 -12.17
N GLY A 54 2.61 3.89 -11.59
CA GLY A 54 2.52 2.59 -12.27
C GLY A 54 3.83 1.83 -12.43
N ARG A 55 4.98 2.39 -12.03
CA ARG A 55 6.29 1.70 -12.04
C ARG A 55 6.38 0.61 -10.98
N ILE A 56 5.65 0.78 -9.88
CA ILE A 56 5.51 -0.19 -8.79
C ILE A 56 4.09 -0.11 -8.25
N VAL A 57 3.50 -1.25 -7.89
CA VAL A 57 2.14 -1.30 -7.34
C VAL A 57 2.17 -1.01 -5.85
N ILE A 58 1.35 -0.06 -5.40
CA ILE A 58 1.07 0.13 -3.98
C ILE A 58 -0.09 -0.80 -3.60
N LEU A 59 0.22 -1.82 -2.80
CA LEU A 59 -0.72 -2.76 -2.20
C LEU A 59 -1.06 -2.26 -0.79
N ALA A 60 -2.20 -1.60 -0.62
CA ALA A 60 -2.58 -1.08 0.69
C ALA A 60 -2.91 -2.22 1.65
N GLY A 61 -2.43 -2.14 2.89
CA GLY A 61 -2.73 -3.08 3.96
C GLY A 61 -2.87 -2.39 5.32
N GLY A 62 -3.16 -3.16 6.37
CA GLY A 62 -3.31 -2.62 7.74
C GLY A 62 -4.74 -2.22 8.08
N GLY A 63 -5.52 -3.19 8.56
CA GLY A 63 -6.89 -2.96 9.00
C GLY A 63 -7.93 -2.88 7.87
N ILE A 64 -7.57 -3.26 6.64
CA ILE A 64 -8.52 -3.31 5.53
C ILE A 64 -9.44 -4.53 5.68
N THR A 65 -10.74 -4.29 5.59
CA THR A 65 -11.82 -5.26 5.72
C THR A 65 -12.78 -5.15 4.53
N GLN A 66 -13.72 -6.08 4.44
CA GLN A 66 -14.83 -6.03 3.49
C GLN A 66 -15.65 -4.73 3.57
N ASP A 67 -15.72 -4.10 4.75
CA ASP A 67 -16.56 -2.91 4.96
C ASP A 67 -15.87 -1.60 4.53
N ASN A 68 -14.54 -1.56 4.52
CA ASN A 68 -13.78 -0.32 4.29
C ASN A 68 -12.93 -0.32 3.00
N TYR A 69 -12.71 -1.46 2.34
CA TYR A 69 -11.80 -1.51 1.19
C TYR A 69 -12.20 -0.55 0.06
N ALA A 70 -13.51 -0.39 -0.18
CA ALA A 70 -14.02 0.50 -1.23
C ALA A 70 -13.68 1.97 -0.94
N GLU A 71 -13.72 2.40 0.31
CA GLU A 71 -13.33 3.74 0.73
C GLU A 71 -11.82 3.95 0.60
N VAL A 72 -11.02 2.95 0.99
CA VAL A 72 -9.56 2.99 0.81
C VAL A 72 -9.21 3.14 -0.66
N VAL A 73 -9.79 2.32 -1.55
CA VAL A 73 -9.56 2.41 -3.00
C VAL A 73 -9.96 3.78 -3.54
N LYS A 74 -11.14 4.29 -3.17
CA LYS A 74 -11.65 5.59 -3.64
C LYS A 74 -10.76 6.76 -3.20
N SER A 75 -10.29 6.75 -1.95
CA SER A 75 -9.54 7.87 -1.36
C SER A 75 -8.05 7.89 -1.73
N THR A 76 -7.47 6.72 -2.00
CA THR A 76 -6.03 6.56 -2.25
C THR A 76 -5.68 6.33 -3.71
N GLY A 77 -6.59 5.76 -4.51
CA GLY A 77 -6.32 5.33 -5.88
C GLY A 77 -5.54 4.02 -5.99
N VAL A 78 -5.31 3.30 -4.89
CA VAL A 78 -4.70 1.95 -4.94
C VAL A 78 -5.57 1.00 -5.74
N LYS A 79 -4.92 0.09 -6.48
CA LYS A 79 -5.60 -0.92 -7.30
C LYS A 79 -5.70 -2.28 -6.63
N GLU A 80 -4.87 -2.51 -5.61
CA GLU A 80 -4.82 -3.76 -4.87
C GLU A 80 -4.88 -3.47 -3.36
N VAL A 81 -5.55 -4.36 -2.62
CA VAL A 81 -5.69 -4.28 -1.16
C VAL A 81 -5.37 -5.63 -0.51
N HIS A 82 -4.83 -5.59 0.71
CA HIS A 82 -4.47 -6.75 1.50
C HIS A 82 -5.06 -6.66 2.91
N GLY A 83 -5.68 -7.75 3.36
CA GLY A 83 -6.33 -7.80 4.67
C GLY A 83 -6.86 -9.19 4.98
N THR A 84 -6.79 -9.54 6.27
CA THR A 84 -7.22 -10.86 6.78
C THR A 84 -8.73 -11.03 6.84
N LYS A 85 -9.49 -9.95 6.67
CA LYS A 85 -10.96 -9.91 6.70
C LYS A 85 -11.56 -9.28 5.44
N ILE A 86 -10.86 -9.36 4.31
CA ILE A 86 -11.32 -8.81 3.02
C ILE A 86 -12.48 -9.63 2.43
N VAL A 87 -12.42 -10.95 2.61
CA VAL A 87 -13.49 -11.87 2.23
C VAL A 87 -14.17 -12.37 3.49
N SER A 88 -15.50 -12.55 3.44
CA SER A 88 -16.24 -13.19 4.53
C SER A 88 -15.65 -14.58 4.79
N LYS A 89 -15.57 -15.00 6.07
CA LYS A 89 -15.23 -16.39 6.39
C LYS A 89 -16.30 -17.29 5.76
N VAL A 90 -15.87 -18.15 4.85
CA VAL A 90 -16.65 -19.31 4.42
C VAL A 90 -16.71 -20.31 5.57
#